data_AF-A0AAD8XBX9-F1
#
_entry.id   AF-A0AAD8XBX9-F1
#
_cell.length_a   1.000
_cell.length_b   1.000
_cell.length_c   1.000
_cell.angle_alpha   90.00
_cell.angle_beta   90.00
_cell.angle_gamma   90.00
#
_symmetry.space_group_name_H-M   'P 1'
#
loop_
_entity.id
_entity.type
_entity.pdbx_description
1 polymer ?
#
loop_
_entity_poly.entity_id
_entity_poly.type
_entity_poly.pdbx_seq_one_letter_code
_entity_poly.pdbx_strand_id
1 'polypeptide(L)'
;MAKGKLMTRSPARGSGKKMVTADGLDHPISLELCKRLNRFYEALILLSSLMQACSRNGQQPNKAPSDVSEPGDNYRMTHECLMNKLAQICDNRRGGETVTSVAIIQLPDSLVYTFASNQRSPIEIKEAETFLLDLFEYLSHTSASSSVIMEDATSTQARHVLEKILAFNHERVQCYRIGLAHGLTKCIEDCDRCGSVHDISVKQALLRLQSVADSSTTSAGNISPSGNDSNSLTLESL
;
A
#
# COMPACT_ATOMS: atom_id res chain seq x y z
N MET A 1 -72.12 -11.55 15.38
CA MET A 1 -72.16 -10.71 16.61
C MET A 1 -71.03 -11.20 17.52
N ALA A 2 -69.82 -10.64 17.45
CA ALA A 2 -69.35 -9.35 17.98
C ALA A 2 -69.31 -9.29 19.54
N LYS A 3 -68.08 -9.41 20.08
CA LYS A 3 -67.46 -8.84 21.32
C LYS A 3 -66.33 -9.79 21.75
N GLY A 4 -65.04 -9.48 21.79
CA GLY A 4 -64.29 -8.23 21.66
C GLY A 4 -63.65 -7.81 22.98
N LYS A 5 -62.33 -8.08 23.16
CA LYS A 5 -61.35 -7.51 24.12
C LYS A 5 -61.60 -7.77 25.62
N LEU A 6 -60.59 -7.91 26.50
CA LEU A 6 -59.29 -7.25 26.56
C LEU A 6 -58.26 -8.12 27.33
N MET A 7 -57.18 -8.53 26.65
CA MET A 7 -55.94 -8.98 27.29
C MET A 7 -55.13 -7.75 27.68
N THR A 8 -55.01 -7.45 28.97
CA THR A 8 -54.04 -6.47 29.48
C THR A 8 -52.66 -7.11 29.52
N ARG A 9 -51.92 -6.94 28.42
CA ARG A 9 -50.45 -6.93 28.44
C ARG A 9 -49.98 -5.77 29.31
N SER A 10 -49.10 -6.05 30.26
CA SER A 10 -48.21 -5.06 30.89
C SER A 10 -46.75 -5.43 30.61
N PRO A 11 -45.85 -4.43 30.63
CA PRO A 11 -44.99 -4.17 29.48
C PRO A 11 -43.67 -4.93 29.54
N ALA A 12 -43.13 -5.16 28.33
CA ALA A 12 -41.77 -5.59 28.10
C ALA A 12 -40.79 -4.74 28.93
N ARG A 13 -39.96 -5.41 29.74
CA ARG A 13 -38.73 -4.84 30.30
C ARG A 13 -37.96 -4.22 29.14
N GLY A 14 -37.90 -2.89 29.11
CA GLY A 14 -37.02 -2.16 28.22
C GLY A 14 -35.60 -2.66 28.46
N SER A 15 -35.03 -3.34 27.47
CA SER A 15 -33.62 -3.63 27.37
C SER A 15 -32.88 -2.31 27.14
N GLY A 16 -32.78 -1.47 28.19
CA GLY A 16 -31.92 -0.30 28.18
C GLY A 16 -30.50 -0.77 27.92
N LYS A 17 -29.85 -0.21 26.90
CA LYS A 17 -28.43 -0.44 26.64
C LYS A 17 -27.69 -0.06 27.92
N LYS A 18 -27.13 -1.04 28.63
CA LYS A 18 -26.35 -0.80 29.85
C LYS A 18 -25.19 0.10 29.48
N MET A 19 -25.12 1.27 30.11
CA MET A 19 -24.03 2.24 29.92
C MET A 19 -23.03 2.10 31.06
N VAL A 20 -21.75 2.32 30.75
CA VAL A 20 -20.62 2.21 31.66
C VAL A 20 -19.73 3.44 31.45
N THR A 21 -19.35 4.10 32.52
CA THR A 21 -18.29 5.11 32.52
C THR A 21 -16.96 4.39 32.62
N ALA A 22 -16.08 4.58 31.63
CA ALA A 22 -14.72 4.06 31.64
C ALA A 22 -13.75 5.19 31.95
N ASP A 23 -12.68 4.88 32.68
CA ASP A 23 -11.67 5.85 33.08
C ASP A 23 -11.03 6.51 31.84
N GLY A 24 -10.96 7.84 31.82
CA GLY A 24 -10.40 8.61 30.70
C GLY A 24 -11.39 8.94 29.56
N LEU A 25 -12.68 8.63 29.71
CA LEU A 25 -13.74 9.11 28.80
C LEU A 25 -14.70 10.05 29.54
N ASP A 26 -14.92 11.24 28.96
CA ASP A 26 -15.86 12.24 29.50
C ASP A 26 -17.33 11.82 29.37
N HIS A 27 -17.61 10.75 28.63
CA HIS A 27 -18.95 10.29 28.33
C HIS A 27 -19.12 8.77 28.53
N PRO A 28 -20.27 8.30 29.06
CA PRO A 28 -20.52 6.89 29.27
C PRO A 28 -20.67 6.15 27.93
N ILE A 29 -20.07 4.96 27.84
CA ILE A 29 -20.10 4.08 26.66
C ILE A 29 -21.03 2.89 26.89
N SER A 30 -21.46 2.21 25.83
CA SER A 30 -22.23 0.98 26.00
C SER A 30 -21.36 -0.13 26.58
N LEU A 31 -21.97 -1.00 27.40
CA LEU A 31 -21.31 -2.18 27.97
C LEU A 31 -20.77 -3.10 26.87
N GLU A 32 -21.45 -3.18 25.73
CA GLU A 32 -21.00 -3.95 24.57
C GLU A 32 -19.74 -3.37 23.94
N LEU A 33 -19.67 -2.04 23.78
CA LEU A 33 -18.47 -1.35 23.29
C LEU A 33 -17.31 -1.52 24.27
N CYS A 34 -17.55 -1.37 25.58
CA CYS A 34 -16.55 -1.61 26.63
C CYS A 34 -15.97 -3.03 26.54
N LYS A 35 -16.81 -4.06 26.41
CA LYS A 35 -16.37 -5.47 26.23
C LYS A 35 -15.59 -5.71 24.93
N ARG A 36 -15.87 -4.95 23.87
CA ARG A 36 -15.12 -5.03 22.60
C ARG A 36 -13.76 -4.36 22.74
N LEU A 37 -13.70 -3.19 23.37
CA LEU A 37 -12.46 -2.47 23.64
C LEU A 37 -11.53 -3.27 24.55
N ASN A 38 -12.05 -3.91 25.60
CA ASN A 38 -11.23 -4.76 26.48
C ASN A 38 -10.62 -5.95 25.72
N ARG A 39 -11.41 -6.65 24.88
CA ARG A 39 -10.88 -7.74 24.03
C ARG A 39 -9.84 -7.25 23.02
N PHE A 40 -10.05 -6.06 22.45
CA PHE A 40 -9.07 -5.45 21.55
C PHE A 40 -7.79 -5.08 22.29
N TYR A 41 -7.90 -4.50 23.49
CA TYR A 41 -6.77 -4.20 24.37
C TYR A 41 -6.00 -5.46 24.75
N GLU A 42 -6.68 -6.53 25.15
CA GLU A 42 -6.06 -7.84 25.42
C GLU A 42 -5.26 -8.35 24.21
N ALA A 43 -5.82 -8.26 23.00
CA ALA A 43 -5.13 -8.64 21.77
C ALA A 43 -3.90 -7.76 21.48
N LEU A 44 -4.00 -6.44 21.74
CA LEU A 44 -2.87 -5.51 21.60
C LEU A 44 -1.75 -5.80 22.60
N ILE A 45 -2.10 -6.09 23.86
CA ILE A 45 -1.14 -6.45 24.90
C ILE A 45 -0.48 -7.79 24.59
N LEU A 46 -1.25 -8.77 24.11
CA LEU A 46 -0.71 -10.05 23.67
C LEU A 46 0.26 -9.85 22.50
N LEU A 47 -0.12 -9.07 21.48
CA LEU A 47 0.74 -8.75 20.34
C LEU A 47 2.02 -8.04 20.79
N SER A 48 1.91 -7.03 21.65
CA SER A 48 3.05 -6.31 22.22
C SER A 48 3.99 -7.24 23.00
N SER A 49 3.42 -8.13 23.82
CA SER A 49 4.18 -9.10 24.61
C SER A 49 4.87 -10.12 23.71
N LEU A 50 4.21 -10.58 22.64
CA LEU A 50 4.80 -11.47 21.64
C LEU A 50 5.92 -10.78 20.87
N MET A 51 5.74 -9.52 20.46
CA MET A 51 6.79 -8.75 19.80
C MET A 51 8.02 -8.62 20.71
N GLN A 52 7.82 -8.37 22.01
CA GLN A 52 8.90 -8.26 22.98
C GLN A 52 9.59 -9.61 23.26
N ALA A 53 8.81 -10.68 23.46
CA ALA A 53 9.34 -12.02 23.73
C ALA A 53 10.03 -12.64 22.51
N CYS A 54 9.56 -12.33 21.30
CA CYS A 54 10.11 -12.82 20.05
C CYS A 54 11.17 -11.88 19.43
N SER A 55 11.53 -10.78 20.10
CA SER A 55 12.62 -9.89 19.66
C SER A 55 13.96 -10.62 19.76
N ARG A 56 14.30 -11.41 18.73
CA ARG A 56 15.62 -12.03 18.56
C ARG A 56 16.66 -10.95 18.24
N ASN A 57 17.64 -10.81 19.13
CA ASN A 57 18.98 -10.26 18.88
C ASN A 57 19.05 -9.00 17.98
N GLY A 58 18.60 -7.86 18.50
CA GLY A 58 19.01 -6.55 18.00
C GLY A 58 18.30 -6.02 16.74
N GLN A 59 17.40 -6.78 16.13
CA GLN A 59 16.52 -6.25 15.09
C GLN A 59 15.30 -5.59 15.75
N GLN A 60 15.13 -4.28 15.57
CA GLN A 60 13.93 -3.60 16.05
C GLN A 60 12.69 -4.21 15.39
N PRO A 61 11.68 -4.65 16.16
CA PRO A 61 10.48 -5.31 15.61
C PRO A 61 9.59 -4.40 14.76
N ASN A 62 9.84 -3.08 14.77
CA ASN A 62 9.06 -2.06 14.06
C ASN A 62 9.72 -1.53 12.79
N LYS A 63 10.91 -2.02 12.43
CA LYS A 63 11.46 -1.76 11.11
C LYS A 63 11.11 -2.95 10.24
N ALA A 64 10.23 -2.73 9.26
CA ALA A 64 10.31 -3.51 8.04
C ALA A 64 11.79 -3.55 7.63
N PRO A 65 12.34 -4.71 7.19
CA PRO A 65 13.72 -4.81 6.71
C PRO A 65 14.02 -3.56 5.90
N SER A 66 14.96 -2.74 6.40
CA SER A 66 15.19 -1.39 5.89
C SER A 66 15.37 -1.47 4.38
N ASP A 67 14.79 -0.52 3.62
CA ASP A 67 14.97 -0.35 2.17
C ASP A 67 16.44 -0.21 1.71
N VAL A 68 17.39 -0.27 2.64
CA VAL A 68 18.83 0.00 2.50
C VAL A 68 19.69 -1.17 3.01
N SER A 69 19.10 -2.20 3.62
CA SER A 69 19.84 -3.38 4.06
C SER A 69 19.63 -4.48 3.05
N GLU A 70 20.66 -4.77 2.25
CA GLU A 70 20.73 -6.00 1.47
C GLU A 70 20.35 -7.15 2.41
N PRO A 71 19.34 -7.96 2.09
CA PRO A 71 19.10 -9.17 2.84
C PRO A 71 20.37 -9.99 2.68
N GLY A 72 21.15 -10.16 3.75
CA GLY A 72 22.27 -11.10 3.75
C GLY A 72 21.77 -12.52 3.45
N ASP A 73 22.60 -13.55 3.65
CA ASP A 73 22.27 -14.94 3.30
C ASP A 73 21.05 -15.57 4.05
N ASN A 74 20.32 -14.79 4.84
CA ASN A 74 19.11 -15.22 5.52
C ASN A 74 17.90 -15.20 4.57
N TYR A 75 17.60 -16.36 3.98
CA TYR A 75 16.43 -16.61 3.14
C TYR A 75 15.11 -16.03 3.70
N ARG A 76 14.88 -16.09 5.01
CA ARG A 76 13.67 -15.55 5.63
C ARG A 76 13.58 -14.03 5.49
N MET A 77 14.71 -13.33 5.64
CA MET A 77 14.79 -11.88 5.48
C MET A 77 14.64 -11.47 4.02
N THR A 78 15.22 -12.23 3.08
CA THR A 78 15.04 -12.02 1.64
C THR A 78 13.57 -12.17 1.25
N HIS A 79 12.91 -13.22 1.74
CA HIS A 79 11.49 -13.45 1.51
C HIS A 79 10.62 -12.33 2.07
N GLU A 80 10.83 -11.94 3.34
CA GLU A 80 10.09 -10.82 3.96
C GLU A 80 10.31 -9.50 3.20
N CYS A 81 11.54 -9.22 2.77
CA CYS A 81 11.88 -8.04 1.98
C CYS A 81 11.15 -8.03 0.64
N LEU A 82 11.15 -9.15 -0.08
CA LEU A 82 10.43 -9.30 -1.35
C LEU A 82 8.93 -9.05 -1.16
N MET A 83 8.30 -9.65 -0.14
CA MET A 83 6.87 -9.48 0.12
C MET A 83 6.52 -8.02 0.42
N ASN A 84 7.34 -7.36 1.23
CA ASN A 84 7.15 -5.95 1.55
C ASN A 84 7.32 -5.04 0.33
N LYS A 85 8.30 -5.31 -0.53
CA LYS A 85 8.48 -4.55 -1.78
C LYS A 85 7.30 -4.74 -2.73
N LEU A 86 6.80 -5.96 -2.89
CA LEU A 86 5.61 -6.22 -3.71
C LEU A 86 4.37 -5.52 -3.15
N ALA A 87 4.15 -5.60 -1.84
CA ALA A 87 3.09 -4.89 -1.15
C ALA A 87 3.18 -3.36 -1.37
N GLN A 88 4.39 -2.80 -1.30
CA GLN A 88 4.63 -1.37 -1.52
C GLN A 88 4.41 -0.96 -2.99
N ILE A 89 4.87 -1.76 -3.95
CA ILE A 89 4.60 -1.54 -5.39
C ILE A 89 3.10 -1.57 -5.66
N CYS A 90 2.37 -2.44 -4.96
CA CYS A 90 0.92 -2.55 -5.06
C CYS A 90 0.17 -1.41 -4.34
N ASP A 91 0.79 -0.59 -3.50
CA ASP A 91 0.15 0.56 -2.87
C ASP A 91 0.21 1.80 -3.80
N ASN A 92 -0.48 1.70 -4.94
CA ASN A 92 -0.35 2.63 -6.06
C ASN A 92 -1.17 3.93 -5.94
N ARG A 93 -1.84 4.17 -4.81
CA ARG A 93 -2.53 5.42 -4.49
C ARG A 93 -1.99 6.04 -3.21
N ARG A 94 -2.08 7.36 -3.12
CA ARG A 94 -1.80 8.06 -1.86
C ARG A 94 -3.02 7.95 -0.96
N GLY A 95 -2.81 7.84 0.36
CA GLY A 95 -3.90 7.94 1.35
C GLY A 95 -4.39 6.61 1.91
N GLY A 96 -3.75 5.50 1.55
CA GLY A 96 -3.98 4.20 2.21
C GLY A 96 -5.11 3.36 1.59
N GLU A 97 -5.77 3.87 0.55
CA GLU A 97 -6.87 3.20 -0.12
C GLU A 97 -6.43 1.93 -0.82
N THR A 98 -5.18 1.84 -1.33
CA THR A 98 -4.69 0.64 -2.03
C THR A 98 -3.58 -0.09 -1.28
N VAL A 99 -3.45 0.18 0.03
CA VAL A 99 -2.51 -0.56 0.90
C VAL A 99 -2.74 -2.05 0.72
N THR A 100 -1.65 -2.74 0.39
CA THR A 100 -1.68 -4.13 -0.02
C THR A 100 -0.83 -4.96 0.95
N SER A 101 -1.30 -6.17 1.24
CA SER A 101 -0.52 -7.22 1.88
C SER A 101 -0.35 -8.36 0.89
N VAL A 102 0.84 -8.93 0.81
CA VAL A 102 1.17 -10.05 -0.08
C VAL A 102 1.63 -11.24 0.75
N ALA A 103 1.20 -12.43 0.38
CA ALA A 103 1.62 -13.70 0.96
C ALA A 103 1.94 -14.71 -0.13
N ILE A 104 2.97 -15.51 0.10
CA ILE A 104 3.28 -16.70 -0.67
C ILE A 104 2.97 -17.91 0.19
N ILE A 105 2.19 -18.84 -0.35
CA ILE A 105 1.86 -20.11 0.27
C ILE A 105 2.50 -21.21 -0.56
N GLN A 106 3.47 -21.92 0.02
CA GLN A 106 4.03 -23.12 -0.57
C GLN A 106 3.09 -24.30 -0.30
N LEU A 107 2.49 -24.84 -1.36
CA LEU A 107 1.81 -26.13 -1.36
C LEU A 107 2.79 -27.22 -1.84
N PRO A 108 2.47 -28.52 -1.66
CA PRO A 108 3.37 -29.61 -2.08
C PRO A 108 3.77 -29.54 -3.55
N ASP A 109 2.84 -29.17 -4.43
CA ASP A 109 3.04 -29.18 -5.89
C ASP A 109 2.98 -27.80 -6.54
N SER A 110 2.73 -26.74 -5.75
CA SER A 110 2.55 -25.39 -6.31
C SER A 110 2.89 -24.27 -5.33
N LEU A 111 3.11 -23.09 -5.89
CA LEU A 111 3.30 -21.86 -5.14
C LEU A 111 2.08 -20.96 -5.38
N VAL A 112 1.36 -20.61 -4.32
CA VAL A 112 0.18 -19.75 -4.40
C VAL A 112 0.54 -18.36 -3.92
N TYR A 113 0.43 -17.38 -4.81
CA TYR A 113 0.52 -15.97 -4.48
C TYR A 113 -0.87 -15.46 -4.12
N THR A 114 -0.99 -14.83 -2.97
CA THR A 114 -2.22 -14.17 -2.52
C THR A 114 -1.89 -12.74 -2.15
N PHE A 115 -2.75 -11.82 -2.56
CA PHE A 115 -2.70 -10.45 -2.07
C PHE A 115 -4.08 -10.01 -1.59
N ALA A 116 -4.07 -9.16 -0.58
CA ALA A 116 -5.24 -8.47 -0.08
C ALA A 116 -4.97 -6.98 -0.16
N SER A 117 -5.92 -6.21 -0.68
CA SER A 117 -5.79 -4.77 -0.83
C SER A 117 -7.01 -4.06 -0.30
N ASN A 118 -6.78 -2.92 0.34
CA ASN A 118 -7.85 -2.04 0.76
C ASN A 118 -8.62 -1.51 -0.46
N GLN A 119 -9.90 -1.17 -0.26
CA GLN A 119 -10.76 -0.29 -1.06
C GLN A 119 -10.67 -0.37 -2.60
N ARG A 120 -10.16 -1.48 -3.16
CA ARG A 120 -10.13 -1.75 -4.59
C ARG A 120 -11.44 -2.36 -5.03
N SER A 121 -11.96 -1.85 -6.14
CA SER A 121 -12.99 -2.50 -6.93
C SER A 121 -12.49 -3.82 -7.52
N PRO A 122 -13.39 -4.74 -7.92
CA PRO A 122 -12.99 -5.99 -8.54
C PRO A 122 -12.13 -5.82 -9.80
N ILE A 123 -12.34 -4.73 -10.55
CA ILE A 123 -11.55 -4.40 -11.74
C ILE A 123 -10.12 -4.03 -11.34
N GLU A 124 -9.96 -3.15 -10.36
CA GLU A 124 -8.64 -2.72 -9.87
C GLU A 124 -7.86 -3.86 -9.19
N ILE A 125 -8.56 -4.80 -8.54
CA ILE A 125 -7.93 -6.03 -8.04
C ILE A 125 -7.35 -6.82 -9.20
N LYS A 126 -8.12 -7.01 -10.28
CA LYS A 126 -7.65 -7.75 -11.45
C LYS A 126 -6.50 -7.06 -12.18
N GLU A 127 -6.53 -5.73 -12.26
CA GLU A 127 -5.40 -4.95 -12.80
C GLU A 127 -4.11 -5.14 -11.96
N ALA A 128 -4.21 -5.14 -10.64
CA ALA A 128 -3.07 -5.39 -9.76
C ALA A 128 -2.55 -6.83 -9.87
N GLU A 129 -3.46 -7.80 -10.02
CA GLU A 129 -3.13 -9.21 -10.26
C GLU A 129 -2.37 -9.37 -11.58
N THR A 130 -2.92 -8.84 -12.68
CA THR A 130 -2.28 -8.89 -14.00
C THR A 130 -0.91 -8.22 -13.97
N PHE A 131 -0.79 -7.05 -13.32
CA PHE A 131 0.50 -6.37 -13.17
C PHE A 131 1.55 -7.25 -12.44
N LEU A 132 1.17 -7.91 -11.34
CA LEU A 132 2.08 -8.78 -10.59
C LEU A 132 2.50 -10.01 -11.39
N LEU A 133 1.56 -10.64 -12.10
CA LEU A 133 1.84 -11.78 -12.95
C LEU A 133 2.79 -11.42 -14.09
N ASP A 134 2.53 -10.31 -14.80
CA ASP A 134 3.40 -9.80 -15.86
C ASP A 134 4.81 -9.48 -15.34
N LEU A 135 4.92 -8.97 -14.11
CA LEU A 135 6.19 -8.68 -13.47
C LEU A 135 6.96 -9.99 -13.15
N PHE A 136 6.28 -10.99 -12.57
CA PHE A 136 6.90 -12.28 -12.27
C PHE A 136 7.31 -13.05 -13.52
N GLU A 137 6.47 -13.05 -14.55
CA GLU A 137 6.78 -13.66 -15.84
C GLU A 137 8.05 -13.05 -16.45
N TYR A 138 8.12 -11.71 -16.48
CA TYR A 138 9.31 -11.00 -16.96
C TYR A 138 10.58 -11.35 -16.17
N LEU A 139 10.50 -11.36 -14.85
CA LEU A 139 11.63 -11.69 -13.97
C LEU A 139 12.07 -13.16 -14.16
N SER A 140 11.12 -14.08 -14.36
CA SER A 140 11.41 -15.49 -14.57
C SER A 140 12.21 -15.73 -15.86
N HIS A 141 11.79 -15.13 -16.98
CA HIS A 141 12.49 -15.22 -18.27
C HIS A 141 13.88 -14.58 -18.24
N THR A 142 13.99 -13.46 -17.51
CA THR A 142 15.25 -12.73 -17.37
C THR A 142 16.27 -13.53 -16.55
N SER A 143 15.83 -14.15 -15.45
CA SER A 143 16.68 -14.98 -14.59
C SER A 143 17.18 -16.26 -15.27
N ALA A 144 16.39 -16.83 -16.19
CA ALA A 144 16.76 -18.03 -16.93
C ALA A 144 17.78 -17.77 -18.07
N SER A 145 17.86 -16.52 -18.55
CA SER A 145 18.62 -16.17 -19.77
C SER A 145 19.97 -15.48 -19.51
N SER A 146 20.26 -15.08 -18.27
CA SER A 146 21.47 -14.31 -17.93
C SER A 146 22.11 -14.82 -16.64
N SER A 147 23.38 -15.23 -16.71
CA SER A 147 24.22 -15.51 -15.53
C SER A 147 24.70 -14.23 -14.82
N VAL A 148 24.37 -13.05 -15.37
CA VAL A 148 24.70 -11.76 -14.78
C VAL A 148 23.51 -11.34 -13.91
N ILE A 149 23.71 -11.43 -12.60
CA ILE A 149 22.80 -10.94 -11.56
C ILE A 149 22.50 -9.46 -11.86
N MET A 150 21.24 -9.04 -11.71
CA MET A 150 20.77 -7.66 -11.87
C MET A 150 21.31 -6.73 -10.76
N GLU A 151 22.62 -6.73 -10.50
CA GLU A 151 23.25 -5.89 -9.48
C GLU A 151 23.35 -4.42 -9.93
N ASP A 152 23.29 -4.16 -11.25
CA ASP A 152 23.36 -2.81 -11.78
C ASP A 152 21.96 -2.22 -12.05
N ALA A 153 21.63 -1.17 -11.31
CA ALA A 153 20.42 -0.36 -11.49
C ALA A 153 20.35 0.31 -12.88
N THR A 154 21.46 0.35 -13.62
CA THR A 154 21.52 0.86 -14.99
C THR A 154 21.26 -0.22 -16.06
N SER A 155 21.11 -1.49 -15.65
CA SER A 155 20.78 -2.57 -16.58
C SER A 155 19.45 -2.32 -17.30
N THR A 156 19.36 -2.73 -18.56
CA THR A 156 18.14 -2.60 -19.37
C THR A 156 16.95 -3.27 -18.69
N GLN A 157 17.19 -4.37 -17.98
CA GLN A 157 16.18 -5.14 -17.26
C GLN A 157 15.69 -4.39 -16.01
N ALA A 158 16.60 -3.83 -15.21
CA ALA A 158 16.21 -3.02 -14.05
C ALA A 158 15.43 -1.79 -14.48
N ARG A 159 15.86 -1.15 -15.59
CA ARG A 159 15.14 -0.03 -16.19
C ARG A 159 13.73 -0.43 -16.65
N HIS A 160 13.57 -1.57 -17.32
CA HIS A 160 12.26 -2.03 -17.78
C HIS A 160 11.30 -2.30 -16.61
N VAL A 161 11.80 -2.97 -15.56
CA VAL A 161 11.02 -3.22 -14.33
C VAL A 161 10.62 -1.90 -13.67
N LEU A 162 11.55 -0.96 -13.56
CA LEU A 162 11.28 0.36 -13.00
C LEU A 162 10.22 1.12 -13.82
N GLU A 163 10.31 1.10 -15.15
CA GLU A 163 9.32 1.72 -16.04
C GLU A 163 7.92 1.12 -15.84
N LYS A 164 7.80 -0.21 -15.76
CA LYS A 164 6.52 -0.88 -15.45
C LYS A 164 5.98 -0.47 -14.08
N ILE A 165 6.81 -0.47 -13.05
CA ILE A 165 6.41 -0.06 -11.68
C ILE A 165 5.94 1.39 -11.67
N LEU A 166 6.66 2.31 -12.32
CA LEU A 166 6.31 3.72 -12.38
C LEU A 166 5.01 3.96 -13.16
N ALA A 167 4.77 3.22 -14.24
CA ALA A 167 3.52 3.27 -14.98
C ALA A 167 2.33 2.81 -14.11
N PHE A 168 2.48 1.69 -13.39
CA PHE A 168 1.45 1.19 -12.48
C PHE A 168 1.20 2.13 -11.28
N ASN A 169 2.24 2.81 -10.81
CA ASN A 169 2.19 3.77 -9.70
C ASN A 169 1.95 5.22 -10.15
N HIS A 170 1.54 5.44 -11.40
CA HIS A 170 1.44 6.77 -11.99
C HIS A 170 0.60 7.74 -11.14
N GLU A 171 -0.56 7.31 -10.63
CA GLU A 171 -1.43 8.15 -9.80
C GLU A 171 -0.73 8.64 -8.51
N ARG A 172 -0.04 7.74 -7.80
CA ARG A 172 0.74 8.10 -6.60
C ARG A 172 1.93 8.99 -6.93
N VAL A 173 2.66 8.70 -8.00
CA VAL A 173 3.80 9.52 -8.46
C VAL A 173 3.32 10.93 -8.82
N GLN A 174 2.19 11.06 -9.51
CA GLN A 174 1.54 12.33 -9.83
C GLN A 174 1.22 13.13 -8.56
N CYS A 175 0.66 12.49 -7.53
CA CYS A 175 0.39 13.13 -6.24
C CYS A 175 1.66 13.71 -5.60
N TYR A 176 2.77 12.96 -5.61
CA TYR A 176 4.04 13.44 -5.08
C TYR A 176 4.61 14.58 -5.90
N ARG A 177 4.49 14.51 -7.23
CA ARG A 177 5.00 15.55 -8.12
C ARG A 177 4.26 16.87 -7.93
N ILE A 178 2.93 16.84 -7.83
CA ILE A 178 2.11 18.03 -7.54
C ILE A 178 2.51 18.62 -6.18
N GLY A 179 2.68 17.78 -5.16
CA GLY A 179 3.12 18.21 -3.83
C GLY A 179 4.51 18.85 -3.85
N LEU A 180 5.44 18.25 -4.61
CA LEU A 180 6.79 18.78 -4.81
C LEU A 180 6.75 20.14 -5.51
N ALA A 181 6.04 20.27 -6.63
CA ALA A 181 5.92 21.52 -7.36
C ALA A 181 5.36 22.64 -6.47
N HIS A 182 4.33 22.35 -5.68
CA HIS A 182 3.76 23.30 -4.72
C HIS A 182 4.76 23.71 -3.63
N GLY A 183 5.53 22.74 -3.11
CA GLY A 183 6.60 23.01 -2.15
C GLY A 183 7.70 23.89 -2.73
N LEU A 184 8.13 23.61 -3.96
CA LEU A 184 9.16 24.37 -4.67
C LEU A 184 8.74 25.82 -4.90
N THR A 185 7.49 26.04 -5.32
CA THR A 185 6.94 27.39 -5.50
C THR A 185 7.04 28.19 -4.20
N LYS A 186 6.64 27.62 -3.06
CA LYS A 186 6.75 28.28 -1.75
C LYS A 186 8.19 28.59 -1.36
N CYS A 187 9.12 27.67 -1.62
CA CYS A 187 10.54 27.88 -1.31
C CYS A 187 11.13 29.00 -2.18
N ILE A 188 10.77 29.06 -3.46
CA ILE A 188 11.22 30.12 -4.39
C ILE A 188 10.68 31.48 -3.96
N GLU A 189 9.39 31.56 -3.59
CA GLU A 189 8.78 32.77 -3.05
C GLU A 189 9.48 33.23 -1.76
N ASP A 190 9.94 32.31 -0.91
CA ASP A 190 10.68 32.63 0.29
C ASP A 190 12.08 33.18 0.00
N CYS A 191 12.80 32.58 -0.97
CA CYS A 191 14.07 33.13 -1.45
C CYS A 191 13.90 34.57 -1.98
N ASP A 192 12.80 34.85 -2.67
CA ASP A 192 12.48 36.18 -3.18
C ASP A 192 12.19 37.21 -2.07
N ARG A 193 11.68 36.77 -0.93
CA ARG A 193 11.48 37.62 0.25
C ARG A 193 12.79 37.91 0.99
N CYS A 194 13.67 36.93 1.11
CA CYS A 194 14.88 37.00 1.94
C CYS A 194 16.06 37.72 1.26
N GLY A 195 16.14 37.71 -0.08
CA GLY A 195 16.98 38.60 -0.87
C GLY A 195 18.50 38.53 -0.63
N SER A 196 19.02 37.52 0.07
CA SER A 196 20.45 37.37 0.33
C SER A 196 21.19 36.75 -0.88
N VAL A 197 22.52 36.94 -0.95
CA VAL A 197 23.34 36.34 -2.02
C VAL A 197 23.28 34.80 -2.00
N HIS A 198 23.12 34.19 -0.83
CA HIS A 198 22.94 32.74 -0.69
C HIS A 198 21.60 32.28 -1.29
N ASP A 199 20.56 33.10 -1.18
CA ASP A 199 19.22 32.80 -1.69
C ASP A 199 19.19 32.74 -3.22
N ILE A 200 20.10 33.43 -3.92
CA ILE A 200 20.16 33.41 -5.39
C ILE A 200 20.58 32.03 -5.91
N SER A 201 21.63 31.43 -5.31
CA SER A 201 22.12 30.11 -5.73
C SER A 201 21.11 29.01 -5.42
N VAL A 202 20.50 29.07 -4.23
CA VAL A 202 19.45 28.14 -3.82
C VAL A 202 18.22 28.28 -4.73
N LYS A 203 17.77 29.51 -5.00
CA LYS A 203 16.66 29.77 -5.93
C LYS A 203 16.91 29.19 -7.32
N GLN A 204 18.11 29.34 -7.87
CA GLN A 204 18.45 28.75 -9.17
C GLN A 204 18.36 27.21 -9.17
N ALA A 205 18.80 26.56 -8.10
CA ALA A 205 18.66 25.11 -7.95
C ALA A 205 17.19 24.68 -7.86
N LEU A 206 16.38 25.43 -7.09
CA LEU A 206 14.94 25.18 -6.97
C LEU A 206 14.20 25.35 -8.29
N LEU A 207 14.53 26.38 -9.08
CA LEU A 207 13.96 26.60 -10.41
C LEU A 207 14.29 25.46 -11.40
N ARG A 208 15.52 24.92 -11.35
CA ARG A 208 15.89 23.75 -12.14
C ARG A 208 15.04 22.54 -11.75
N LEU A 209 14.89 22.28 -10.45
CA LEU A 209 14.08 21.17 -9.97
C LEU A 209 12.59 21.35 -10.32
N GLN A 210 12.08 22.57 -10.28
CA GLN A 210 10.70 22.90 -10.69
C GLN A 210 10.49 22.58 -12.18
N SER A 211 11.43 22.93 -13.06
CA SER A 211 11.31 22.62 -14.49
C SER A 211 11.21 21.12 -14.77
N VAL A 212 11.91 20.28 -14.00
CA VAL A 212 11.83 18.81 -14.11
C VAL A 212 10.48 18.29 -13.62
N ALA A 213 9.98 18.83 -12.49
CA ALA A 213 8.67 18.48 -11.97
C ALA A 213 7.52 18.86 -12.93
N ASP A 214 7.66 19.96 -13.66
CA ASP A 214 6.64 20.46 -14.58
C ASP A 214 6.67 19.73 -15.94
N SER A 215 7.86 19.41 -16.47
CA SER A 215 8.06 18.80 -17.80
C SER A 215 7.46 17.40 -17.95
N SER A 216 7.11 16.74 -16.85
CA SER A 216 6.55 15.38 -16.87
C SER A 216 5.02 15.35 -17.09
N THR A 217 4.37 16.50 -17.28
CA THR A 217 2.90 16.62 -17.46
C THR A 217 2.42 16.44 -18.90
N THR A 218 3.28 16.65 -19.90
CA THR A 218 2.88 16.74 -21.32
C THR A 218 2.91 15.43 -22.11
N SER A 219 3.38 14.31 -21.54
CA SER A 219 3.49 13.03 -22.26
C SER A 219 2.34 12.04 -22.02
N ALA A 220 1.34 12.38 -21.19
CA ALA A 220 0.26 11.46 -20.79
C ALA A 220 -1.10 11.81 -21.42
N GLY A 221 -1.11 12.31 -22.66
CA GLY A 221 -2.33 12.65 -23.39
C GLY A 221 -2.28 12.19 -24.83
N ASN A 222 -2.80 10.98 -25.08
CA ASN A 222 -3.38 10.45 -26.33
C ASN A 222 -2.95 8.99 -26.57
N ILE A 223 -3.59 8.06 -25.88
CA ILE A 223 -3.84 6.73 -26.45
C ILE A 223 -5.34 6.51 -26.35
N SER A 224 -6.04 6.81 -27.44
CA SER A 224 -7.43 6.43 -27.65
C SER A 224 -7.52 4.91 -27.86
N PRO A 225 -8.56 4.23 -27.37
CA PRO A 225 -8.78 2.84 -27.66
C PRO A 225 -9.49 2.71 -29.02
N SER A 226 -8.76 2.35 -30.07
CA SER A 226 -9.33 1.58 -31.19
C SER A 226 -9.17 0.11 -30.80
N GLY A 227 -10.21 -0.67 -30.56
CA GLY A 227 -11.30 -0.93 -31.48
C GLY A 227 -11.01 -2.26 -32.18
N ASN A 228 -11.55 -3.34 -31.62
CA ASN A 228 -11.72 -4.70 -32.17
C ASN A 228 -10.56 -5.32 -32.97
N ASP A 229 -10.02 -6.42 -32.44
CA ASP A 229 -10.05 -7.66 -33.21
C ASP A 229 -10.23 -8.88 -32.31
N SER A 230 -11.12 -9.74 -32.76
CA SER A 230 -11.48 -10.99 -32.13
C SER A 230 -10.36 -11.99 -32.34
N ASN A 231 -9.86 -12.64 -31.31
CA ASN A 231 -9.34 -13.99 -31.44
C ASN A 231 -9.49 -14.77 -30.13
N SER A 232 -10.43 -15.71 -30.19
CA SER A 232 -10.60 -16.83 -29.28
C SER A 232 -9.36 -17.73 -29.35
N LEU A 233 -8.64 -17.90 -28.25
CA LEU A 233 -7.82 -19.08 -28.01
C LEU A 233 -8.00 -19.52 -26.55
N THR A 234 -8.83 -20.54 -26.39
CA THR A 234 -8.81 -21.51 -25.29
C THR A 234 -7.42 -22.15 -25.21
N LEU A 235 -6.85 -22.22 -24.00
CA LEU A 235 -5.88 -23.26 -23.68
C LEU A 235 -6.09 -23.73 -22.24
N GLU A 236 -6.68 -24.92 -22.19
CA GLU A 236 -6.70 -25.82 -21.05
C GLU A 236 -5.27 -26.29 -20.71
N SER A 237 -5.09 -26.63 -19.43
CA SER A 237 -4.12 -27.60 -18.91
C SER A 237 -2.63 -27.40 -19.21
N LEU A 238 -1.87 -27.05 -18.17
CA LEU A 238 -0.78 -27.87 -17.61
C LEU A 238 -0.51 -27.42 -16.17
#